data_AF-A0A5Q0P2G4-F1
#
_entry.id   AF-A0A5Q0P2G4-F1
#
_cell.length_a   1.000
_cell.length_b   1.000
_cell.length_c   1.000
_cell.angle_alpha   90.00
_cell.angle_beta   90.00
_cell.angle_gamma   90.00
#
_symmetry.space_group_name_H-M   'P 1'
#
loop_
_entity.id
_entity.type
_entity.pdbx_description
1 polymer ?
#
loop_
_entity_poly.entity_id
_entity_poly.type
_entity_poly.pdbx_seq_one_letter_code
_entity_poly.pdbx_strand_id
1 'polypeptide(L)'
;MAVIFTLMILLGALFFVLGLKVPKFSNLHKYGIILFSCGLAFAIINSMISLNKERSASTTPSISNATVIENDSESSAAVEAPESDVVVEENETQSSIEKEFDWDAFDASPERAKLSDDVRDMQNNNLKGANFLPFNGEDTGLGNFMISQGLKFTDVSLDCFSSDTHCKLHVHISRKEYPSKVDGYICGAVAYWTAPYSNLKQWTPNEGMALPPLLYEGNVDAVLRKIDYERDRRC
;
A
#
# COMPACT_ATOMS: atom_id res chain seq x y z
N MET A 1 -28.25 23.58 -11.22
CA MET A 1 -27.04 22.72 -11.22
C MET A 1 -27.25 21.40 -11.95
N ALA A 2 -28.31 20.62 -11.67
CA ALA A 2 -28.57 19.33 -12.34
C ALA A 2 -28.51 19.36 -13.88
N VAL A 3 -29.05 20.40 -14.52
CA VAL A 3 -29.09 20.56 -15.99
C VAL A 3 -27.69 20.56 -16.63
N ILE A 4 -26.69 21.12 -15.96
CA ILE A 4 -25.31 21.21 -16.48
C ILE A 4 -24.66 19.82 -16.49
N PHE A 5 -24.94 18.98 -15.50
CA PHE A 5 -24.38 17.64 -15.41
C PHE A 5 -25.07 16.66 -16.36
N THR A 6 -26.38 16.79 -16.56
CA THR A 6 -27.09 16.06 -17.62
C THR A 6 -26.56 16.43 -19.01
N LEU A 7 -26.24 17.71 -19.22
CA LEU A 7 -25.60 18.18 -20.46
C LEU A 7 -24.20 17.56 -20.64
N MET A 8 -23.39 17.50 -19.58
CA MET A 8 -22.06 16.88 -19.60
C MET A 8 -22.11 15.38 -19.94
N ILE A 9 -23.10 14.65 -19.41
CA ILE A 9 -23.32 13.23 -19.72
C ILE A 9 -23.70 13.05 -21.21
N LEU A 10 -24.59 13.89 -21.73
CA LEU A 10 -25.01 13.87 -23.14
C LEU A 10 -23.85 14.22 -24.09
N LEU A 11 -23.06 15.25 -23.78
CA LEU A 11 -21.87 15.59 -24.56
C LEU A 11 -20.80 14.49 -24.49
N GLY A 12 -20.58 13.88 -23.32
CA GLY A 12 -19.65 12.76 -23.16
C GLY A 12 -20.03 11.58 -24.05
N ALA A 13 -21.32 11.20 -24.07
CA ALA A 13 -21.84 10.15 -24.94
C ALA A 13 -21.69 10.49 -26.43
N LEU A 14 -21.94 11.75 -26.82
CA LEU A 14 -21.76 12.21 -28.20
C LEU A 14 -20.29 12.11 -28.64
N PHE A 15 -19.34 12.57 -27.81
CA PHE A 15 -17.91 12.49 -28.10
C PHE A 15 -17.39 11.05 -28.16
N PHE A 16 -17.96 10.16 -27.34
CA PHE A 16 -17.65 8.73 -27.38
C PHE A 16 -18.08 8.09 -28.70
N VAL A 17 -19.33 8.32 -29.14
CA VAL A 17 -19.84 7.79 -30.42
C VAL A 17 -19.06 8.35 -31.61
N LEU A 18 -18.74 9.64 -31.61
CA LEU A 18 -17.95 10.27 -32.67
C LEU A 18 -16.51 9.75 -32.71
N GLY A 19 -15.90 9.52 -31.55
CA GLY A 19 -14.54 9.00 -31.42
C GLY A 19 -14.37 7.54 -31.86
N LEU A 20 -15.44 6.74 -31.79
CA LEU A 20 -15.47 5.37 -32.33
C LEU A 20 -15.69 5.33 -33.85
N LYS A 21 -16.49 6.25 -34.38
CA LYS A 21 -16.89 6.25 -35.80
C LYS A 21 -15.86 6.90 -36.72
N VAL A 22 -15.03 7.82 -36.22
CA VAL A 22 -14.05 8.55 -37.02
C VAL A 22 -12.62 8.27 -36.50
N PRO A 23 -11.79 7.48 -37.22
CA PRO A 23 -10.47 7.07 -36.74
C PRO A 23 -9.48 8.24 -36.57
N LYS A 24 -9.72 9.37 -37.26
CA LYS A 24 -8.95 10.61 -37.11
C LYS A 24 -9.14 11.28 -35.74
N PHE A 25 -10.24 10.97 -35.04
CA PHE A 25 -10.57 11.49 -33.72
C PHE A 25 -10.50 10.40 -32.65
N SER A 26 -9.59 9.44 -32.83
CA SER A 26 -9.39 8.32 -31.89
C SER A 26 -9.03 8.76 -30.47
N ASN A 27 -8.57 10.00 -30.23
CA ASN A 27 -8.36 10.48 -28.87
C ASN A 27 -9.64 11.10 -28.24
N LEU A 28 -10.67 11.38 -29.04
CA LEU A 28 -11.90 12.02 -28.60
C LEU A 28 -12.79 11.11 -27.75
N HIS A 29 -12.73 9.78 -27.95
CA HIS A 29 -13.45 8.83 -27.09
C HIS A 29 -12.93 8.85 -25.65
N LYS A 30 -11.62 9.11 -25.44
CA LYS A 30 -11.02 9.20 -24.09
C LYS A 30 -11.59 10.38 -23.32
N TYR A 31 -11.70 11.54 -23.98
CA TYR A 31 -12.34 12.72 -23.39
C TYR A 31 -13.84 12.51 -23.14
N GLY A 32 -14.52 11.77 -24.01
CA GLY A 32 -15.92 11.36 -23.81
C GLY A 32 -16.12 10.50 -22.55
N ILE A 33 -15.24 9.51 -22.32
CA ILE A 33 -15.28 8.66 -21.12
C ILE A 33 -15.04 9.48 -19.85
N ILE A 34 -14.07 10.39 -19.87
CA ILE A 34 -13.76 11.26 -18.73
C ILE A 34 -14.95 12.19 -18.40
N LEU A 35 -15.55 12.82 -19.41
CA LEU A 35 -16.72 13.69 -19.20
C LEU A 35 -17.94 12.92 -18.69
N PHE A 36 -18.17 11.72 -19.22
CA PHE A 36 -19.27 10.84 -18.79
C PHE A 36 -19.10 10.37 -17.34
N SER A 37 -17.89 9.93 -16.97
CA SER A 37 -17.59 9.48 -15.61
C SER A 37 -17.68 10.61 -14.57
N CYS A 38 -17.20 11.82 -14.90
CA CYS A 38 -17.37 12.99 -14.03
C CYS A 38 -18.86 13.36 -13.82
N GLY A 39 -19.67 13.31 -14.88
CA GLY A 39 -21.11 13.56 -14.77
C GLY A 39 -21.85 12.51 -13.93
N LEU A 40 -21.50 11.22 -14.12
CA LEU A 40 -22.10 10.11 -13.39
C LEU A 40 -21.71 10.12 -11.91
N ALA A 41 -20.44 10.37 -11.59
CA ALA A 41 -19.97 10.47 -10.21
C ALA A 41 -20.73 11.57 -9.44
N PHE A 42 -20.96 12.73 -10.07
CA PHE A 42 -21.73 13.81 -9.46
C PHE A 42 -23.20 13.43 -9.21
N ALA A 43 -23.82 12.66 -10.12
CA ALA A 43 -25.18 12.17 -9.95
C ALA A 43 -25.30 11.19 -8.77
N ILE A 44 -24.33 10.28 -8.62
CA ILE A 44 -24.26 9.32 -7.50
C ILE A 44 -24.07 10.06 -6.18
N ILE A 45 -23.14 11.02 -6.12
CA ILE A 45 -22.87 11.81 -4.90
C ILE A 45 -24.12 12.57 -4.44
N ASN A 46 -24.83 13.23 -5.36
CA ASN A 46 -26.07 13.94 -5.01
C ASN A 46 -27.19 12.98 -4.56
N SER A 47 -27.27 11.78 -5.15
CA SER A 47 -28.22 10.76 -4.71
C SER A 47 -27.94 10.32 -3.27
N MET A 48 -26.67 10.07 -2.93
CA MET A 48 -26.27 9.72 -1.55
C MET A 48 -26.51 10.86 -0.55
N ILE A 49 -26.26 12.11 -0.94
CA ILE A 49 -26.53 13.28 -0.09
C ILE A 49 -28.03 13.43 0.18
N SER A 50 -28.88 13.20 -0.84
CA SER A 50 -30.34 13.24 -0.67
C SER A 50 -30.84 12.14 0.26
N LEU A 51 -30.30 10.92 0.13
CA LEU A 51 -30.62 9.78 1.00
C LEU A 51 -30.20 10.02 2.46
N ASN A 52 -29.04 10.62 2.70
CA ASN A 52 -28.60 10.97 4.06
C ASN A 52 -29.38 12.12 4.69
N LYS A 53 -29.90 13.05 3.87
CA LYS A 53 -30.76 14.14 4.34
C LYS A 53 -32.14 13.64 4.77
N GLU A 54 -32.69 12.64 4.10
CA GLU A 54 -33.94 11.98 4.53
C GLU A 54 -33.74 11.10 5.77
N ARG A 55 -32.59 10.41 5.89
CA ARG A 55 -32.27 9.57 7.06
C ARG A 55 -32.08 10.37 8.36
N SER A 56 -31.57 11.60 8.27
CA SER A 56 -31.40 12.49 9.44
C SER A 56 -32.70 13.15 9.91
N ALA A 57 -33.76 13.12 9.10
CA ALA A 57 -35.08 13.67 9.48
C ALA A 57 -35.96 12.67 10.25
N SER A 58 -35.51 11.43 10.43
CA SER A 58 -36.25 10.36 11.12
C SER A 58 -35.39 9.68 12.17
N THR A 59 -35.14 10.36 13.30
CA THR A 59 -34.72 9.67 14.54
C THR A 59 -35.26 10.44 15.73
N THR A 60 -36.36 9.96 16.30
CA THR A 60 -36.89 10.41 17.60
C THR A 60 -36.07 9.72 18.71
N PRO A 61 -35.61 10.43 19.76
CA PRO A 61 -34.95 9.78 20.89
C PRO A 61 -36.01 9.31 21.90
N SER A 62 -35.87 8.10 22.42
CA SER A 62 -36.55 7.68 23.65
C SER A 62 -35.53 7.12 24.64
N ILE A 63 -35.43 7.83 25.77
CA ILE A 63 -34.68 7.51 26.98
C ILE A 63 -35.53 6.58 27.85
N SER A 64 -34.94 5.57 28.52
CA SER A 64 -35.14 5.35 29.97
C SER A 64 -34.30 4.21 30.55
N ASN A 65 -33.77 4.51 31.74
CA ASN A 65 -32.96 3.75 32.69
C ASN A 65 -33.54 2.39 33.14
N ALA A 66 -32.66 1.49 33.61
CA ALA A 66 -32.75 0.90 34.95
C ALA A 66 -31.47 0.11 35.32
N THR A 67 -31.12 0.19 36.60
CA THR A 67 -29.92 -0.30 37.29
C THR A 67 -30.19 -1.65 37.99
N VAL A 68 -29.11 -2.29 38.51
CA VAL A 68 -29.04 -3.32 39.60
C VAL A 68 -29.36 -4.77 39.15
N ILE A 69 -28.73 -5.91 39.54
CA ILE A 69 -28.00 -6.40 40.74
C ILE A 69 -27.02 -7.55 40.35
N GLU A 70 -25.88 -7.56 41.04
CA GLU A 70 -24.99 -8.62 41.58
C GLU A 70 -25.30 -10.15 41.53
N ASN A 71 -24.22 -10.90 41.81
CA ASN A 71 -24.05 -12.28 42.31
C ASN A 71 -24.01 -13.45 41.31
N ASP A 72 -23.29 -14.56 41.52
CA ASP A 72 -22.08 -14.97 42.27
C ASP A 72 -21.97 -16.50 42.03
N SER A 73 -20.86 -17.13 42.44
CA SER A 73 -20.64 -18.59 42.66
C SER A 73 -19.93 -19.36 41.52
N GLU A 74 -18.66 -19.79 41.71
CA GLU A 74 -18.20 -21.05 42.36
C GLU A 74 -18.50 -22.30 41.51
N SER A 75 -17.69 -23.36 41.35
CA SER A 75 -16.44 -23.85 41.95
C SER A 75 -16.06 -25.18 41.24
N SER A 76 -14.75 -25.51 41.17
CA SER A 76 -14.11 -26.86 41.14
C SER A 76 -14.47 -27.87 40.00
N ALA A 77 -13.71 -28.91 39.61
CA ALA A 77 -12.51 -29.58 40.11
C ALA A 77 -11.84 -30.39 38.97
N ALA A 78 -10.57 -30.76 39.16
CA ALA A 78 -9.80 -31.70 38.34
C ALA A 78 -10.19 -33.18 38.56
N VAL A 79 -9.95 -34.05 37.55
CA VAL A 79 -9.77 -35.51 37.73
C VAL A 79 -8.76 -36.06 36.71
N GLU A 80 -7.89 -36.95 37.20
CA GLU A 80 -6.73 -37.60 36.59
C GLU A 80 -7.04 -38.71 35.54
N ALA A 81 -5.95 -39.16 34.91
CA ALA A 81 -5.78 -40.11 33.80
C ALA A 81 -6.19 -41.58 34.06
N PRO A 82 -6.09 -42.43 33.02
CA PRO A 82 -5.06 -43.48 33.09
C PRO A 82 -4.25 -43.68 31.80
N GLU A 83 -3.04 -44.21 32.01
CA GLU A 83 -2.01 -44.60 31.03
C GLU A 83 -2.47 -45.68 30.03
N SER A 84 -1.92 -45.62 28.80
CA SER A 84 -1.68 -46.81 27.98
C SER A 84 -0.46 -46.57 27.08
N ASP A 85 0.59 -47.34 27.34
CA ASP A 85 1.79 -47.48 26.50
C ASP A 85 1.51 -48.22 25.18
N VAL A 86 2.52 -48.16 24.29
CA VAL A 86 2.81 -49.03 23.11
C VAL A 86 2.11 -48.54 21.82
N VAL A 87 2.76 -48.12 20.72
CA VAL A 87 4.03 -48.47 20.05
C VAL A 87 4.58 -47.21 19.35
N VAL A 88 5.88 -46.92 19.48
CA VAL A 88 6.61 -46.00 18.60
C VAL A 88 7.01 -46.79 17.36
N GLU A 89 6.27 -46.66 16.27
CA GLU A 89 6.84 -46.94 14.94
C GLU A 89 7.74 -45.74 14.58
N GLU A 90 9.03 -46.03 14.43
CA GLU A 90 10.00 -45.14 13.80
C GLU A 90 9.51 -44.88 12.37
N ASN A 91 8.70 -43.84 12.20
CA ASN A 91 8.45 -43.28 10.89
C ASN A 91 9.76 -42.58 10.52
N GLU A 92 10.55 -43.26 9.68
CA GLU A 92 11.73 -42.70 9.03
C GLU A 92 11.41 -41.27 8.65
N THR A 93 12.11 -40.35 9.32
CA THR A 93 12.06 -38.94 8.99
C THR A 93 12.49 -38.89 7.54
N GLN A 94 11.53 -38.73 6.62
CA GLN A 94 11.80 -38.22 5.29
C GLN A 94 12.51 -36.91 5.54
N SER A 95 13.85 -36.98 5.51
CA SER A 95 14.72 -35.84 5.31
C SER A 95 14.18 -35.17 4.06
N SER A 96 13.32 -34.17 4.25
CA SER A 96 12.93 -33.27 3.20
C SER A 96 14.26 -32.69 2.72
N ILE A 97 14.74 -33.21 1.59
CA ILE A 97 15.89 -32.63 0.91
C ILE A 97 15.46 -31.20 0.66
N GLU A 98 15.98 -30.30 1.49
CA GLU A 98 15.76 -28.87 1.36
C GLU A 98 16.32 -28.52 -0.02
N LYS A 99 15.41 -28.29 -0.96
CA LYS A 99 15.79 -28.02 -2.34
C LYS A 99 16.57 -26.72 -2.32
N GLU A 100 17.86 -26.82 -2.61
CA GLU A 100 18.75 -25.67 -2.71
C GLU A 100 18.13 -24.59 -3.62
N PHE A 101 18.18 -23.34 -3.17
CA PHE A 101 17.58 -22.22 -3.88
C PHE A 101 18.29 -22.02 -5.22
N ASP A 102 17.53 -22.04 -6.31
CA ASP A 102 18.06 -21.92 -7.66
C ASP A 102 18.32 -20.43 -8.00
N TRP A 103 19.54 -19.99 -7.73
CA TRP A 103 19.99 -18.61 -7.96
C TRP A 103 19.95 -18.21 -9.43
N ASP A 104 20.29 -19.12 -10.35
CA ASP A 104 20.31 -18.84 -11.78
C ASP A 104 18.87 -18.65 -12.31
N ALA A 105 17.93 -19.49 -11.87
CA ALA A 105 16.53 -19.33 -12.20
C ALA A 105 15.93 -18.06 -11.59
N PHE A 106 16.33 -17.70 -10.37
CA PHE A 106 15.90 -16.47 -9.72
C PHE A 106 16.41 -15.23 -10.46
N ASP A 107 17.70 -15.18 -10.80
CA ASP A 107 18.30 -14.02 -11.48
C ASP A 107 17.74 -13.84 -12.90
N ALA A 108 17.44 -14.95 -13.58
CA ALA A 108 16.80 -14.96 -14.90
C ALA A 108 15.27 -14.72 -14.86
N SER A 109 14.65 -14.64 -13.67
CA SER A 109 13.18 -14.55 -13.56
C SER A 109 12.63 -13.21 -14.07
N PRO A 110 11.44 -13.20 -14.71
CA PRO A 110 10.77 -11.97 -15.11
C PRO A 110 10.49 -11.01 -13.95
N GLU A 111 10.17 -11.55 -12.77
CA GLU A 111 9.93 -10.80 -11.54
C GLU A 111 11.19 -10.06 -11.10
N ARG A 112 12.34 -10.74 -11.11
CA ARG A 112 13.63 -10.14 -10.78
C ARG A 112 14.03 -9.05 -11.78
N ALA A 113 13.81 -9.29 -13.09
CA ALA A 113 14.07 -8.32 -14.14
C ALA A 113 13.20 -7.06 -13.97
N LYS A 114 11.90 -7.23 -13.71
CA LYS A 114 10.99 -6.12 -13.44
C LYS A 114 11.42 -5.33 -12.19
N LEU A 115 11.79 -6.02 -11.11
CA LEU A 115 12.29 -5.36 -9.89
C LEU A 115 13.54 -4.53 -10.17
N SER A 116 14.49 -5.03 -10.99
CA SER A 116 15.65 -4.24 -11.42
C SER A 116 15.26 -2.97 -12.15
N ASP A 117 14.29 -3.06 -13.07
CA ASP A 117 13.81 -1.91 -13.84
C ASP A 117 13.12 -0.88 -12.93
N ASP A 118 12.25 -1.33 -12.02
CA ASP A 118 11.56 -0.49 -11.04
C ASP A 118 12.57 0.22 -10.10
N VAL A 119 13.59 -0.49 -9.61
CA VAL A 119 14.64 0.09 -8.77
C VAL A 119 15.52 1.07 -9.54
N ARG A 120 15.85 0.79 -10.80
CA ARG A 120 16.57 1.73 -11.67
C ARG A 120 15.78 3.02 -11.87
N ASP A 121 14.46 2.91 -12.03
CA ASP A 121 13.57 4.07 -12.10
C ASP A 121 13.61 4.88 -10.80
N MET A 122 13.55 4.21 -9.64
CA MET A 122 13.68 4.87 -8.33
C MET A 122 15.03 5.59 -8.18
N GLN A 123 16.13 4.96 -8.59
CA GLN A 123 17.48 5.57 -8.58
C GLN A 123 17.57 6.82 -9.45
N ASN A 124 16.85 6.85 -10.57
CA ASN A 124 16.71 8.02 -11.44
C ASN A 124 15.65 9.02 -10.94
N ASN A 125 15.15 8.86 -9.73
CA ASN A 125 14.09 9.66 -9.12
C ASN A 125 12.76 9.64 -9.88
N ASN A 126 12.55 8.64 -10.73
CA ASN A 126 11.23 8.35 -11.28
C ASN A 126 10.41 7.61 -10.21
N LEU A 127 9.65 8.39 -9.44
CA LEU A 127 8.90 7.90 -8.29
C LEU A 127 7.88 6.79 -8.62
N LYS A 128 7.46 6.66 -9.89
CA LYS A 128 6.60 5.55 -10.31
C LYS A 128 7.25 4.18 -10.11
N GLY A 129 8.58 4.10 -10.13
CA GLY A 129 9.31 2.88 -9.82
C GLY A 129 9.04 2.36 -8.41
N ALA A 130 8.60 3.20 -7.48
CA ALA A 130 8.26 2.79 -6.12
C ALA A 130 6.79 2.37 -5.94
N ASN A 131 5.99 2.31 -7.00
CA ASN A 131 4.57 1.96 -6.86
C ASN A 131 4.33 0.51 -6.45
N PHE A 132 5.30 -0.39 -6.58
CA PHE A 132 5.19 -1.75 -6.06
C PHE A 132 5.36 -1.83 -4.53
N LEU A 133 5.81 -0.75 -3.87
CA LEU A 133 6.01 -0.72 -2.43
C LEU A 133 4.71 -0.37 -1.69
N PRO A 134 4.51 -0.96 -0.51
CA PRO A 134 3.27 -0.82 0.23
C PRO A 134 3.12 0.58 0.84
N PHE A 135 1.88 1.04 0.92
CA PHE A 135 1.50 2.34 1.45
C PHE A 135 0.05 2.31 1.94
N ASN A 136 -0.23 2.97 3.08
CA ASN A 136 -1.57 3.10 3.64
C ASN A 136 -2.37 1.77 3.77
N GLY A 137 -1.70 0.71 4.24
CA GLY A 137 -2.27 -0.63 4.38
C GLY A 137 -2.44 -1.40 3.07
N GLU A 138 -2.17 -0.75 1.93
CA GLU A 138 -2.20 -1.38 0.61
C GLU A 138 -0.82 -1.92 0.24
N ASP A 139 -0.80 -2.98 -0.56
CA ASP A 139 0.43 -3.63 -1.03
C ASP A 139 1.24 -2.75 -2.01
N THR A 140 0.66 -1.64 -2.48
CA THR A 140 1.23 -0.77 -3.53
C THR A 140 0.87 0.69 -3.33
N GLY A 141 1.54 1.61 -4.03
CA GLY A 141 1.12 3.01 -4.14
C GLY A 141 2.06 4.05 -3.51
N LEU A 142 3.19 3.65 -2.93
CA LEU A 142 4.15 4.57 -2.31
C LEU A 142 4.64 5.67 -3.27
N GLY A 143 4.94 5.32 -4.53
CA GLY A 143 5.41 6.28 -5.53
C GLY A 143 4.43 7.42 -5.79
N ASN A 144 3.13 7.11 -5.92
CA ASN A 144 2.07 8.10 -6.07
C ASN A 144 1.94 9.01 -4.84
N PHE A 145 2.03 8.44 -3.64
CA PHE A 145 2.07 9.20 -2.41
C PHE A 145 3.25 10.18 -2.41
N MET A 146 4.45 9.71 -2.71
CA MET A 146 5.65 10.54 -2.73
C MET A 146 5.54 11.70 -3.72
N ILE A 147 4.96 11.47 -4.91
CA ILE A 147 4.66 12.51 -5.89
C ILE A 147 3.72 13.56 -5.28
N SER A 148 2.63 13.11 -4.63
CA SER A 148 1.61 14.01 -4.07
C SER A 148 2.14 14.88 -2.93
N GLN A 149 3.14 14.39 -2.19
CA GLN A 149 3.73 15.08 -1.04
C GLN A 149 5.02 15.83 -1.39
N GLY A 150 5.40 15.90 -2.68
CA GLY A 150 6.62 16.60 -3.10
C GLY A 150 7.90 15.98 -2.53
N LEU A 151 7.93 14.66 -2.39
CA LEU A 151 9.10 13.92 -1.92
C LEU A 151 9.99 13.49 -3.09
N LYS A 152 11.19 13.00 -2.77
CA LYS A 152 12.12 12.43 -3.72
C LYS A 152 12.95 11.32 -3.07
N PHE A 153 13.52 10.45 -3.90
CA PHE A 153 14.62 9.58 -3.47
C PHE A 153 15.93 10.36 -3.52
N THR A 154 16.77 10.17 -2.52
CA THR A 154 18.14 10.73 -2.48
C THR A 154 19.21 9.65 -2.60
N ASP A 155 18.85 8.42 -2.25
CA ASP A 155 19.63 7.22 -2.46
C ASP A 155 18.70 6.00 -2.48
N VAL A 156 19.04 4.99 -3.29
CA VAL A 156 18.28 3.75 -3.45
C VAL A 156 19.24 2.60 -3.72
N SER A 157 19.17 1.56 -2.89
CA SER A 157 19.99 0.36 -2.97
C SER A 157 19.14 -0.89 -2.81
N LEU A 158 19.27 -1.82 -3.75
CA LEU A 158 18.65 -3.15 -3.69
C LEU A 158 19.74 -4.18 -3.43
N ASP A 159 19.50 -5.04 -2.47
CA ASP A 159 20.38 -6.15 -2.11
C ASP A 159 19.56 -7.44 -2.01
N CYS A 160 19.79 -8.35 -2.95
CA CYS A 160 19.18 -9.68 -2.97
C CYS A 160 20.17 -10.79 -2.66
N PHE A 161 21.42 -10.48 -2.28
CA PHE A 161 22.49 -11.48 -2.15
C PHE A 161 23.06 -11.57 -0.73
N SER A 162 22.83 -10.58 0.14
CA SER A 162 23.28 -10.63 1.55
C SER A 162 22.38 -11.42 2.49
N SER A 163 21.34 -12.06 1.96
CA SER A 163 20.33 -12.80 2.72
C SER A 163 20.17 -14.17 2.09
N ASP A 164 19.83 -15.17 2.89
CA ASP A 164 19.56 -16.51 2.34
C ASP A 164 18.10 -16.66 1.88
N THR A 165 17.25 -15.66 2.15
CA THR A 165 15.79 -15.81 2.00
C THR A 165 15.05 -14.61 1.41
N HIS A 166 15.65 -13.42 1.38
CA HIS A 166 14.93 -12.18 1.07
C HIS A 166 15.78 -11.16 0.30
N CYS A 167 15.13 -10.44 -0.63
CA CYS A 167 15.64 -9.15 -1.11
C CYS A 167 15.37 -8.06 -0.06
N LYS A 168 16.31 -7.12 0.06
CA LYS A 168 16.25 -5.94 0.91
C LYS A 168 16.36 -4.70 0.03
N LEU A 169 15.42 -3.78 0.19
CA LEU A 169 15.46 -2.47 -0.47
C LEU A 169 15.68 -1.41 0.59
N HIS A 170 16.77 -0.66 0.41
CA HIS A 170 17.14 0.47 1.23
C HIS A 170 16.96 1.76 0.44
N VAL A 171 16.31 2.75 1.03
CA VAL A 171 16.15 4.07 0.42
C VAL A 171 16.37 5.18 1.43
N HIS A 172 16.79 6.33 0.91
CA HIS A 172 16.68 7.60 1.59
C HIS A 172 15.64 8.46 0.90
N ILE A 173 14.71 9.00 1.68
CA ILE A 173 13.61 9.86 1.22
C ILE A 173 13.79 11.25 1.82
N SER A 174 13.70 12.27 0.98
CA SER A 174 13.69 13.67 1.40
C SER A 174 12.56 14.43 0.73
N ARG A 175 12.31 15.66 1.19
CA ARG A 175 11.52 16.61 0.39
C ARG A 175 12.31 17.03 -0.85
N LYS A 176 11.59 17.39 -1.91
CA LYS A 176 12.17 17.75 -3.21
C LYS A 176 13.09 18.97 -3.12
N GLU A 177 12.74 19.94 -2.28
CA GLU A 177 13.49 21.17 -2.05
C GLU A 177 14.76 20.97 -1.21
N TYR A 178 14.92 19.83 -0.51
CA TYR A 178 16.12 19.57 0.30
C TYR A 178 17.28 19.09 -0.58
N PRO A 179 18.54 19.38 -0.21
CA PRO A 179 19.69 18.80 -0.91
C PRO A 179 19.65 17.28 -0.79
N SER A 180 20.14 16.58 -1.83
CA SER A 180 20.26 15.11 -1.76
C SER A 180 21.50 14.67 -0.99
N LYS A 181 22.52 15.52 -0.90
CA LYS A 181 23.75 15.31 -0.15
C LYS A 181 24.28 16.62 0.42
N VAL A 182 24.89 16.58 1.61
CA VAL A 182 25.66 17.68 2.20
C VAL A 182 26.96 17.11 2.78
N ASP A 183 28.09 17.76 2.51
CA ASP A 183 29.43 17.35 2.97
C ASP A 183 29.78 15.87 2.68
N GLY A 184 29.26 15.35 1.57
CA GLY A 184 29.44 13.95 1.15
C GLY A 184 28.48 12.94 1.79
N TYR A 185 27.67 13.34 2.77
CA TYR A 185 26.66 12.50 3.41
C TYR A 185 25.33 12.55 2.66
N ILE A 186 24.62 11.42 2.61
CA ILE A 186 23.29 11.32 2.01
C ILE A 186 22.27 11.98 2.93
N CYS A 187 21.46 12.85 2.35
CA CYS A 187 20.38 13.54 3.05
C CYS A 187 19.05 12.81 2.89
N GLY A 188 18.30 12.65 3.97
CA GLY A 188 16.97 12.06 3.93
C GLY A 188 16.72 11.09 5.08
N ALA A 189 15.45 10.85 5.34
CA ALA A 189 15.03 9.83 6.28
C ALA A 189 15.13 8.45 5.62
N VAL A 190 15.67 7.51 6.38
CA VAL A 190 15.94 6.16 5.92
C VAL A 190 14.68 5.30 6.00
N ALA A 191 14.43 4.51 4.95
CA ALA A 191 13.40 3.48 4.95
C ALA A 191 13.94 2.17 4.34
N TYR A 192 13.41 1.05 4.85
CA TYR A 192 13.76 -0.28 4.41
C TYR A 192 12.51 -1.14 4.22
N TRP A 193 12.55 -1.97 3.19
CA TRP A 193 11.58 -3.04 2.97
C TRP A 193 12.30 -4.34 2.64
N THR A 194 11.62 -5.45 2.89
CA THR A 194 12.09 -6.79 2.54
C THR A 194 11.01 -7.57 1.80
N ALA A 195 11.41 -8.36 0.81
CA ALA A 195 10.52 -9.31 0.13
C ALA A 195 11.20 -10.68 0.04
N PRO A 196 10.47 -11.78 0.31
CA PRO A 196 11.04 -13.12 0.18
C PRO A 196 11.31 -13.44 -1.30
N TYR A 197 12.32 -14.25 -1.59
CA TYR A 197 12.63 -14.64 -2.98
C TYR A 197 11.49 -15.36 -3.68
N SER A 198 10.71 -16.12 -2.92
CA SER A 198 9.51 -16.82 -3.40
C SER A 198 8.39 -15.87 -3.84
N ASN A 199 8.40 -14.61 -3.39
CA ASN A 199 7.36 -13.65 -3.72
C ASN A 199 7.85 -12.19 -3.68
N LEU A 200 8.48 -11.74 -4.77
CA LEU A 200 8.92 -10.34 -4.95
C LEU A 200 7.78 -9.32 -5.08
N LYS A 201 6.51 -9.74 -5.02
CA LYS A 201 5.35 -8.83 -4.99
C LYS A 201 4.97 -8.43 -3.56
N GLN A 202 5.49 -9.14 -2.55
CA GLN A 202 5.13 -8.91 -1.15
C GLN A 202 6.30 -8.25 -0.41
N TRP A 203 6.29 -6.92 -0.40
CA TRP A 203 7.26 -6.12 0.32
C TRP A 203 6.72 -5.74 1.69
N THR A 204 7.50 -6.00 2.73
CA THR A 204 7.13 -5.70 4.11
C THR A 204 8.00 -4.55 4.63
N PRO A 205 7.41 -3.49 5.22
CA PRO A 205 8.16 -2.42 5.85
C PRO A 205 8.97 -2.96 7.05
N ASN A 206 10.20 -2.49 7.21
CA ASN A 206 10.98 -2.83 8.39
C ASN A 206 10.47 -2.07 9.63
N GLU A 207 9.93 -2.80 10.61
CA GLU A 207 9.36 -2.24 11.84
C GLU A 207 10.40 -1.70 12.83
N GLY A 208 11.67 -2.11 12.70
CA GLY A 208 12.78 -1.58 13.49
C GLY A 208 13.16 -0.14 13.12
N MET A 209 12.53 0.44 12.09
CA MET A 209 12.77 1.80 11.62
C MET A 209 11.52 2.65 11.77
N ALA A 210 11.70 3.94 12.06
CA ALA A 210 10.57 4.83 12.29
C ALA A 210 9.80 5.19 11.00
N LEU A 211 10.45 5.31 9.84
CA LEU A 211 9.79 5.80 8.62
C LEU A 211 8.91 4.75 7.92
N PRO A 212 9.34 3.49 7.70
CA PRO A 212 8.55 2.51 6.97
C PRO A 212 7.15 2.23 7.55
N PRO A 213 6.97 2.06 8.87
CA PRO A 213 5.64 1.91 9.46
C PRO A 213 4.75 3.14 9.23
N LEU A 214 5.30 4.35 9.35
CA LEU A 214 4.52 5.59 9.12
C LEU A 214 4.06 5.71 7.66
N LEU A 215 4.89 5.29 6.70
CA LEU A 215 4.51 5.20 5.29
C LEU A 215 3.43 4.13 5.08
N TYR A 216 3.58 2.97 5.71
CA TYR A 216 2.60 1.89 5.63
C TYR A 216 1.26 2.25 6.27
N GLU A 217 1.25 3.01 7.36
CA GLU A 217 0.01 3.50 8.00
C GLU A 217 -0.62 4.67 7.24
N GLY A 218 0.07 5.26 6.27
CA GLY A 218 -0.43 6.43 5.54
C GLY A 218 -0.45 7.72 6.38
N ASN A 219 0.31 7.80 7.48
CA ASN A 219 0.32 8.96 8.38
C ASN A 219 1.18 10.09 7.81
N VAL A 220 0.58 10.91 6.94
CA VAL A 220 1.26 11.97 6.19
C VAL A 220 2.03 12.93 7.10
N ASP A 221 1.40 13.46 8.15
CA ASP A 221 2.03 14.43 9.05
C ASP A 221 3.23 13.84 9.78
N ALA A 222 3.13 12.58 10.24
CA ALA A 222 4.23 11.92 10.91
C ALA A 222 5.40 11.62 9.95
N VAL A 223 5.10 11.19 8.72
CA VAL A 223 6.10 10.98 7.66
C VAL A 223 6.87 12.26 7.39
N LEU A 224 6.16 13.38 7.16
CA LEU A 224 6.78 14.66 6.86
C LEU A 224 7.62 15.18 8.03
N ARG A 225 7.10 15.11 9.27
CA ARG A 225 7.87 15.47 10.47
C ARG A 225 9.13 14.63 10.61
N LYS A 226 9.07 13.33 10.32
CA LYS A 226 10.24 12.45 10.40
C LYS A 226 11.30 12.82 9.36
N ILE A 227 10.88 13.15 8.14
CA ILE A 227 11.78 13.62 7.08
C ILE A 227 12.46 14.94 7.48
N ASP A 228 11.70 15.90 8.02
CA ASP A 228 12.24 17.20 8.43
C ASP A 228 13.21 17.06 9.61
N TYR A 229 12.89 16.19 10.57
CA TYR A 229 13.77 15.88 11.68
C TYR A 229 15.11 15.29 11.21
N GLU A 230 15.10 14.34 10.26
CA GLU A 230 16.35 13.76 9.75
C GLU A 230 17.15 14.75 8.90
N ARG A 231 16.50 15.71 8.23
CA ARG A 231 17.21 16.84 7.60
C ARG A 231 17.97 17.63 8.66
N ASP A 232 17.29 18.13 9.69
CA ASP A 232 17.95 18.98 10.71
C ASP A 232 19.08 18.29 11.45
N ARG A 233 19.00 16.96 11.55
CA ARG A 233 20.03 16.13 12.18
C ARG A 233 21.23 15.87 11.27
N ARG A 234 21.06 15.81 9.94
CA ARG A 234 22.07 15.23 9.02
C ARG A 234 22.49 16.12 7.83
N CYS A 235 21.87 17.28 7.60
CA CYS A 235 21.96 17.99 6.30
C CYS A 235 22.33 19.49 6.37
#